data_AF-A0A6A0H222-F1
#
_entry.id   AF-A0A6A0H222-F1
#
_cell.length_a   1.000
_cell.length_b   1.000
_cell.length_c   1.000
_cell.angle_alpha   90.00
_cell.angle_beta   90.00
_cell.angle_gamma   90.00
#
_symmetry.space_group_name_H-M   'P 1'
#
loop_
_entity.id
_entity.type
_entity.pdbx_description
1 polymer ?
#
loop_
_entity_poly.entity_id
_entity_poly.type
_entity_poly.pdbx_seq_one_letter_code
_entity_poly.pdbx_strand_id
1 'polypeptide(L)'
;MSNAAVMALEVVYKALRDPEVRVGHRLTLSSRGQKLITSFSRRQIKTSKKRKINDENVDNNEHQRQANDNESQFSVPSDIKFMEPREAPRVVIEGRSFEMDHKSGFRRVFIRGDSAVHAGQGDVVACSVEELALGHYAERGYPQGLHAEGSTVNSLFGLLFWHIIYESEVPDAMRLVHQAVPLDLDYPNFYLARKISIDERVREVAGMTDGDVADAVSRVWSQHHGEISIVNWDLFKSEQHATDLILSLGVSVVSLICDRLARDHRFTRSGFPDLVVWNPSTKESRIVEVKGPNDRLSTKQILWLDYLLQAGAVAEVCHVNAIGAKMMQTKGFRVLSPSKKKPSRDEASSAPRHRDKNLSRASKRTTSPHNSSSEDFEQFENLSKRKK
;
A
#
# COMPACT_ATOMS: atom_id res chain seq x y z
N MET A 1 8.55 -40.55 -8.95
CA MET A 1 8.42 -39.09 -8.69
C MET A 1 7.47 -38.49 -9.73
N SER A 2 6.91 -37.28 -9.53
CA SER A 2 6.13 -36.59 -10.56
C SER A 2 7.05 -35.75 -11.46
N ASN A 3 7.28 -36.20 -12.71
CA ASN A 3 8.14 -35.54 -13.71
C ASN A 3 7.90 -34.03 -13.80
N ALA A 4 6.62 -33.62 -13.86
CA ALA A 4 6.17 -32.24 -13.92
C ALA A 4 6.76 -31.28 -12.87
N ALA A 5 7.16 -31.77 -11.69
CA ALA A 5 7.72 -30.91 -10.64
C ALA A 5 9.19 -30.53 -10.88
N VAL A 6 9.97 -31.43 -11.52
CA VAL A 6 11.37 -31.15 -11.91
C VAL A 6 11.38 -30.25 -13.14
N MET A 7 10.59 -30.60 -14.15
CA MET A 7 10.29 -29.77 -15.33
C MET A 7 9.91 -28.33 -14.95
N ALA A 8 9.00 -28.15 -13.97
CA ALA A 8 8.60 -26.81 -13.52
C ALA A 8 9.74 -25.98 -12.89
N LEU A 9 10.77 -26.63 -12.36
CA LEU A 9 11.93 -25.98 -11.76
C LEU A 9 13.04 -25.72 -12.79
N GLU A 10 13.22 -26.62 -13.77
CA GLU A 10 14.02 -26.36 -14.97
C GLU A 10 13.50 -25.16 -15.78
N VAL A 11 12.18 -25.02 -15.92
CA VAL A 11 11.54 -23.84 -16.52
C VAL A 11 11.84 -22.57 -15.73
N VAL A 12 11.82 -22.62 -14.39
CA VAL A 12 12.24 -21.48 -13.54
C VAL A 12 13.72 -21.15 -13.77
N TYR A 13 14.61 -22.16 -13.83
CA TYR A 13 16.04 -21.93 -14.09
C TYR A 13 16.29 -21.34 -15.48
N LYS A 14 15.60 -21.82 -16.52
CA LYS A 14 15.68 -21.23 -17.87
C LYS A 14 15.21 -19.77 -17.88
N ALA A 15 14.08 -19.47 -17.24
CA ALA A 15 13.54 -18.12 -17.16
C ALA A 15 14.34 -17.16 -16.26
N LEU A 16 15.16 -17.67 -15.31
CA LEU A 16 16.09 -16.83 -14.55
C LEU A 16 17.40 -16.55 -15.32
N ARG A 17 17.76 -17.37 -16.32
CA ARG A 17 18.90 -17.14 -17.23
C ARG A 17 18.59 -16.20 -18.39
N ASP A 18 17.35 -16.24 -18.89
CA ASP A 18 16.85 -15.38 -19.96
C ASP A 18 16.95 -13.89 -19.56
N PRO A 19 17.66 -13.01 -20.31
CA PRO A 19 17.83 -11.60 -19.95
C PRO A 19 16.51 -10.80 -20.00
N GLU A 20 15.61 -11.11 -20.94
CA GLU A 20 14.37 -10.36 -21.20
C GLU A 20 13.32 -10.51 -20.09
N VAL A 21 13.53 -11.46 -19.18
CA VAL A 21 12.66 -11.66 -18.02
C VAL A 21 12.83 -10.50 -17.04
N ARG A 22 11.88 -9.57 -17.09
CA ARG A 22 11.82 -8.36 -16.25
C ARG A 22 11.83 -8.68 -14.75
N VAL A 23 12.36 -7.75 -13.95
CA VAL A 23 12.66 -7.91 -12.50
C VAL A 23 11.46 -8.42 -11.68
N GLY A 24 10.24 -7.92 -11.92
CA GLY A 24 9.03 -8.42 -11.26
C GLY A 24 8.73 -9.90 -11.56
N HIS A 25 8.99 -10.36 -12.79
CA HIS A 25 8.86 -11.77 -13.13
C HIS A 25 9.99 -12.59 -12.50
N ARG A 26 11.24 -12.09 -12.46
CA ARG A 26 12.35 -12.75 -11.75
C ARG A 26 12.05 -12.97 -10.26
N LEU A 27 11.48 -11.99 -9.57
CA LEU A 27 11.06 -12.13 -8.17
C LEU A 27 9.96 -13.20 -8.01
N THR A 28 8.96 -13.18 -8.89
CA THR A 28 7.87 -14.17 -8.88
C THR A 28 8.37 -15.60 -9.15
N LEU A 29 9.28 -15.75 -10.11
CA LEU A 29 9.97 -17.00 -10.44
C LEU A 29 10.86 -17.48 -9.29
N SER A 30 11.59 -16.57 -8.63
CA SER A 30 12.46 -16.89 -7.49
C SER A 30 11.64 -17.43 -6.31
N SER A 31 10.59 -16.72 -5.93
CA SER A 31 9.67 -17.15 -4.88
C SER A 31 8.97 -18.48 -5.24
N ARG A 32 8.72 -18.76 -6.52
CA ARG A 32 8.20 -20.06 -6.98
C ARG A 32 9.26 -21.16 -6.90
N GLY A 33 10.50 -20.88 -7.29
CA GLY A 33 11.64 -21.82 -7.23
C GLY A 33 11.95 -22.26 -5.80
N GLN A 34 12.14 -21.30 -4.88
CA GLN A 34 12.32 -21.55 -3.45
C GLN A 34 11.19 -22.41 -2.86
N LYS A 35 9.93 -22.15 -3.23
CA LYS A 35 8.75 -22.93 -2.78
C LYS A 35 8.73 -24.35 -3.35
N LEU A 36 9.17 -24.55 -4.60
CA LEU A 36 9.34 -25.89 -5.19
C LEU A 36 10.44 -26.66 -4.45
N ILE A 37 11.62 -26.08 -4.28
CA ILE A 37 12.77 -26.68 -3.57
C ILE A 37 12.39 -27.05 -2.13
N THR A 38 11.79 -26.13 -1.38
CA THR A 38 11.31 -26.38 -0.01
C THR A 38 10.30 -27.54 0.05
N SER A 39 9.46 -27.69 -0.97
CA SER A 39 8.50 -28.80 -1.09
C SER A 39 9.22 -30.13 -1.40
N PHE A 40 10.27 -30.11 -2.23
CA PHE A 40 11.11 -31.29 -2.51
C PHE A 40 11.86 -31.77 -1.27
N SER A 41 12.60 -30.90 -0.57
CA SER A 41 13.36 -31.28 0.62
C SER A 41 12.44 -31.84 1.72
N ARG A 42 11.27 -31.23 1.94
CA ARG A 42 10.23 -31.74 2.86
C ARG A 42 9.65 -33.09 2.44
N ARG A 43 9.65 -33.43 1.15
CA ARG A 43 9.24 -34.74 0.64
C ARG A 43 10.33 -35.79 0.85
N GLN A 44 11.59 -35.49 0.49
CA GLN A 44 12.73 -36.39 0.73
C GLN A 44 12.84 -36.75 2.22
N ILE A 45 12.84 -35.76 3.12
CA ILE A 45 12.88 -36.01 4.57
C ILE A 45 11.73 -36.92 5.05
N LYS A 46 10.53 -36.81 4.46
CA LYS A 46 9.40 -37.70 4.78
C LYS A 46 9.57 -39.11 4.20
N THR A 47 10.11 -39.28 3.00
CA THR A 47 10.36 -40.61 2.42
C THR A 47 11.49 -41.35 3.13
N SER A 48 12.60 -40.68 3.44
CA SER A 48 13.73 -41.31 4.14
C SER A 48 13.39 -41.62 5.60
N LYS A 49 12.55 -40.81 6.28
CA LYS A 49 11.96 -41.19 7.57
C LYS A 49 11.00 -42.38 7.47
N LYS A 50 10.15 -42.46 6.43
CA LYS A 50 9.26 -43.62 6.24
C LYS A 50 10.05 -44.89 5.92
N ARG A 51 11.15 -44.82 5.16
CA ARG A 51 12.06 -45.95 4.97
C ARG A 51 12.60 -46.45 6.31
N LYS A 52 13.24 -45.59 7.12
CA LYS A 52 13.75 -46.00 8.45
C LYS A 52 12.70 -46.68 9.34
N ILE A 53 11.47 -46.16 9.40
CA ILE A 53 10.37 -46.78 10.16
C ILE A 53 9.97 -48.15 9.59
N ASN A 54 10.05 -48.35 8.27
CA ASN A 54 9.84 -49.67 7.66
C ASN A 54 11.04 -50.61 7.89
N ASP A 55 12.27 -50.12 7.78
CA ASP A 55 13.50 -50.89 7.94
C ASP A 55 13.69 -51.36 9.40
N GLU A 56 13.27 -50.54 10.38
CA GLU A 56 13.16 -50.91 11.81
C GLU A 56 12.07 -51.98 12.09
N ASN A 57 11.27 -52.37 11.09
CA ASN A 57 10.27 -53.44 11.16
C ASN A 57 10.56 -54.63 10.24
N VAL A 58 11.73 -54.68 9.56
CA VAL A 58 12.12 -55.79 8.68
C VAL A 58 13.50 -56.31 9.07
N ASP A 59 13.49 -57.44 9.78
CA ASP A 59 14.71 -58.12 10.18
C ASP A 59 15.34 -58.90 8.99
N ASN A 60 16.68 -58.97 8.98
CA ASN A 60 17.52 -59.74 8.05
C ASN A 60 17.36 -59.52 6.53
N ASN A 61 18.20 -58.63 5.96
CA ASN A 61 19.07 -58.98 4.80
C ASN A 61 20.15 -57.90 4.54
N GLU A 62 21.43 -58.21 4.76
CA GLU A 62 22.51 -57.21 4.66
C GLU A 62 23.05 -56.97 3.23
N HIS A 63 22.71 -57.82 2.26
CA HIS A 63 23.28 -57.80 0.90
C HIS A 63 22.65 -56.80 -0.10
N GLN A 64 21.78 -55.89 0.36
CA GLN A 64 21.22 -54.81 -0.49
C GLN A 64 21.62 -53.38 -0.04
N ARG A 65 22.57 -53.25 0.91
CA ARG A 65 22.98 -51.95 1.47
C ARG A 65 23.89 -51.08 0.58
N GLN A 66 24.36 -51.55 -0.57
CA GLN A 66 25.33 -50.82 -1.41
C GLN A 66 24.76 -50.18 -2.69
N ALA A 67 23.45 -50.19 -2.91
CA ALA A 67 22.84 -49.84 -4.21
C ALA A 67 21.99 -48.55 -4.26
N ASN A 68 21.73 -47.87 -3.12
CA ASN A 68 20.70 -46.81 -3.03
C ASN A 68 21.17 -45.43 -2.56
N ASP A 69 22.45 -45.22 -2.26
CA ASP A 69 22.94 -43.91 -1.75
C ASP A 69 23.00 -42.80 -2.82
N ASN A 70 22.68 -43.13 -4.07
CA ASN A 70 22.33 -42.14 -5.11
C ASN A 70 20.89 -41.59 -4.93
N GLU A 71 20.44 -41.32 -3.70
CA GLU A 71 19.31 -40.39 -3.48
C GLU A 71 19.76 -38.99 -3.89
N SER A 72 19.52 -38.62 -5.15
CA SER A 72 20.00 -37.39 -5.75
C SER A 72 19.67 -36.16 -4.89
N GLN A 73 20.70 -35.64 -4.24
CA GLN A 73 20.62 -34.46 -3.41
C GLN A 73 20.35 -33.28 -4.33
N PHE A 74 19.14 -32.73 -4.27
CA PHE A 74 18.69 -31.73 -5.25
C PHE A 74 19.43 -30.40 -5.03
N SER A 75 20.51 -30.21 -5.78
CA SER A 75 21.31 -28.99 -5.79
C SER A 75 20.70 -27.93 -6.70
N VAL A 76 20.71 -26.68 -6.25
CA VAL A 76 20.46 -25.53 -7.11
C VAL A 76 21.72 -25.30 -7.94
N PRO A 77 21.64 -25.17 -9.28
CA PRO A 77 22.80 -24.85 -10.10
C PRO A 77 23.45 -23.53 -9.64
N SER A 78 24.78 -23.49 -9.56
CA SER A 78 25.53 -22.38 -8.95
C SER A 78 25.42 -21.04 -9.68
N ASP A 79 24.95 -21.06 -10.93
CA ASP A 79 24.65 -19.87 -11.73
C ASP A 79 23.25 -19.28 -11.43
N ILE A 80 22.35 -20.06 -10.82
CA ILE A 80 21.00 -19.61 -10.47
C ILE A 80 21.02 -18.85 -9.15
N LYS A 81 20.85 -17.53 -9.24
CA LYS A 81 20.61 -16.65 -8.11
C LYS A 81 19.12 -16.34 -7.99
N PHE A 82 18.52 -16.70 -6.86
CA PHE A 82 17.17 -16.29 -6.52
C PHE A 82 17.16 -14.86 -5.99
N MET A 83 16.12 -14.09 -6.32
CA MET A 83 15.87 -12.78 -5.74
C MET A 83 15.30 -12.91 -4.32
N GLU A 84 15.96 -12.29 -3.36
CA GLU A 84 15.56 -12.21 -1.95
C GLU A 84 15.56 -10.73 -1.53
N PRO A 85 14.47 -9.99 -1.79
CA PRO A 85 14.35 -8.58 -1.43
C PRO A 85 14.30 -8.39 0.09
N ARG A 86 14.74 -7.23 0.57
CA ARG A 86 14.66 -6.85 1.99
C ARG A 86 13.21 -6.84 2.46
N GLU A 87 12.95 -7.43 3.63
CA GLU A 87 11.65 -7.29 4.30
C GLU A 87 11.59 -5.94 5.01
N ALA A 88 10.57 -5.13 4.69
CA ALA A 88 10.40 -3.82 5.27
C ALA A 88 9.85 -3.91 6.72
N PRO A 89 10.26 -2.99 7.62
CA PRO A 89 9.70 -2.88 8.98
C PRO A 89 8.17 -2.94 9.01
N ARG A 90 7.63 -3.71 9.95
CA ARG A 90 6.19 -3.92 10.11
C ARG A 90 5.65 -3.05 11.25
N VAL A 91 4.84 -2.06 10.92
CA VAL A 91 4.00 -1.33 11.88
C VAL A 91 2.62 -1.99 11.93
N VAL A 92 1.96 -1.96 13.09
CA VAL A 92 0.57 -2.40 13.26
C VAL A 92 -0.20 -1.34 14.02
N ILE A 93 -1.34 -0.91 13.48
CA ILE A 93 -2.26 0.05 14.10
C ILE A 93 -3.66 -0.55 14.22
N GLU A 94 -4.46 -0.03 15.14
CA GLU A 94 -5.83 -0.48 15.39
C GLU A 94 -6.85 0.56 14.91
N GLY A 95 -7.79 0.14 14.06
CA GLY A 95 -8.85 0.98 13.53
C GLY A 95 -10.22 0.46 13.92
N ARG A 96 -11.07 1.31 14.53
CA ARG A 96 -12.50 1.02 14.68
C ARG A 96 -13.14 0.98 13.29
N SER A 97 -13.73 -0.14 12.90
CA SER A 97 -14.42 -0.29 11.61
C SER A 97 -15.90 -0.58 11.79
N PHE A 98 -16.73 -0.15 10.84
CA PHE A 98 -18.13 -0.54 10.78
C PHE A 98 -18.26 -2.07 10.54
N GLU A 99 -19.20 -2.71 11.24
CA GLU A 99 -19.67 -4.04 10.91
C GLU A 99 -20.54 -3.95 9.65
N MET A 100 -19.91 -4.04 8.47
CA MET A 100 -20.65 -4.17 7.22
C MET A 100 -21.02 -5.64 7.00
N ASP A 101 -22.30 -5.90 6.74
CA ASP A 101 -22.78 -7.20 6.25
C ASP A 101 -21.92 -7.65 5.05
N HIS A 102 -21.66 -8.95 4.94
CA HIS A 102 -20.65 -9.56 4.06
C HIS A 102 -20.97 -9.53 2.54
N LYS A 103 -21.62 -8.46 2.04
CA LYS A 103 -21.77 -8.15 0.62
C LYS A 103 -20.41 -7.80 0.02
N SER A 104 -19.82 -8.75 -0.70
CA SER A 104 -18.51 -8.63 -1.34
C SER A 104 -18.44 -7.44 -2.31
N GLY A 105 -17.52 -6.52 -2.07
CA GLY A 105 -17.22 -5.41 -2.99
C GLY A 105 -16.87 -4.08 -2.32
N PHE A 106 -17.37 -3.82 -1.10
CA PHE A 106 -17.11 -2.57 -0.40
C PHE A 106 -15.71 -2.52 0.24
N ARG A 107 -14.96 -1.44 -0.01
CA ARG A 107 -13.70 -1.11 0.69
C ARG A 107 -14.04 -0.90 2.17
N ARG A 108 -13.26 -1.48 3.10
CA ARG A 108 -13.56 -1.37 4.53
C ARG A 108 -13.37 0.07 5.01
N VAL A 109 -14.43 0.62 5.59
CA VAL A 109 -14.46 1.99 6.12
C VAL A 109 -14.20 1.99 7.62
N PHE A 110 -13.37 2.93 8.06
CA PHE A 110 -12.93 3.10 9.44
C PHE A 110 -13.53 4.38 10.06
N ILE A 111 -13.46 4.51 11.38
CA ILE A 111 -13.93 5.68 12.13
C ILE A 111 -12.71 6.52 12.53
N ARG A 112 -12.69 7.78 12.11
CA ARG A 112 -11.59 8.72 12.38
C ARG A 112 -11.51 9.07 13.87
N GLY A 113 -10.30 9.18 14.41
CA GLY A 113 -10.04 9.30 15.85
C GLY A 113 -10.66 10.54 16.51
N ASP A 114 -10.79 11.63 15.77
CA ASP A 114 -11.39 12.91 16.16
C ASP A 114 -12.94 12.90 16.23
N SER A 115 -13.60 11.81 15.82
CA SER A 115 -15.07 11.71 15.87
C SER A 115 -15.61 11.86 17.30
N ALA A 116 -16.68 12.66 17.44
CA ALA A 116 -17.28 13.07 18.73
C ALA A 116 -17.83 11.91 19.59
N VAL A 117 -17.92 10.70 19.04
CA VAL A 117 -18.44 9.47 19.66
C VAL A 117 -17.76 9.06 20.97
N HIS A 118 -16.66 9.70 21.37
CA HIS A 118 -16.10 9.61 22.72
C HIS A 118 -17.12 9.97 23.83
N ALA A 119 -18.17 10.74 23.51
CA ALA A 119 -19.26 11.11 24.42
C ALA A 119 -20.60 10.36 24.17
N GLY A 120 -20.67 9.45 23.19
CA GLY A 120 -21.88 8.66 22.90
C GLY A 120 -23.00 9.37 22.11
N GLN A 121 -22.83 10.66 21.78
CA GLN A 121 -23.64 11.38 20.79
C GLN A 121 -22.72 12.23 19.89
N GLY A 122 -23.16 12.49 18.66
CA GLY A 122 -22.42 13.24 17.64
C GLY A 122 -22.11 12.40 16.39
N ASP A 123 -21.78 13.09 15.30
CA ASP A 123 -21.55 12.46 14.00
C ASP A 123 -20.27 11.60 13.97
N VAL A 124 -20.30 10.57 13.13
CA VAL A 124 -19.20 9.62 12.96
C VAL A 124 -18.48 9.93 11.66
N VAL A 125 -17.25 10.47 11.73
CA VAL A 125 -16.44 10.72 10.54
C VAL A 125 -15.87 9.40 10.04
N ALA A 126 -16.43 8.95 8.92
CA ALA A 126 -16.01 7.74 8.23
C ALA A 126 -14.80 8.05 7.32
N CYS A 127 -13.78 7.17 7.33
CA CYS A 127 -12.50 7.39 6.64
C CYS A 127 -11.96 6.10 6.01
N SER A 128 -11.01 6.26 5.08
CA SER A 128 -10.26 5.18 4.44
C SER A 128 -9.22 4.56 5.39
N VAL A 129 -8.62 3.44 4.98
CA VAL A 129 -7.56 2.79 5.76
C VAL A 129 -6.25 3.59 5.70
N GLU A 130 -6.05 4.34 4.63
CA GLU A 130 -4.92 5.23 4.38
C GLU A 130 -5.06 6.57 5.12
N GLU A 131 -6.28 7.14 5.18
CA GLU A 131 -6.60 8.30 6.03
C GLU A 131 -6.43 8.02 7.53
N LEU A 132 -6.82 6.82 7.98
CA LEU A 132 -6.55 6.36 9.34
C LEU A 132 -5.04 6.29 9.64
N ALA A 133 -4.25 5.79 8.69
CA ALA A 133 -2.80 5.74 8.81
C ALA A 133 -2.18 7.15 8.81
N LEU A 134 -2.62 8.07 7.94
CA LEU A 134 -2.20 9.48 7.96
C LEU A 134 -2.44 10.12 9.34
N GLY A 135 -3.61 9.92 9.94
CA GLY A 135 -3.89 10.38 11.31
C GLY A 135 -2.91 9.81 12.34
N HIS A 136 -2.59 8.52 12.27
CA HIS A 136 -1.62 7.88 13.15
C HIS A 136 -0.20 8.44 13.03
N TYR A 137 0.24 8.82 11.82
CA TYR A 137 1.57 9.43 11.65
C TYR A 137 1.60 10.92 12.05
N ALA A 138 0.50 11.65 11.88
CA ALA A 138 0.36 13.01 12.40
C ALA A 138 0.48 13.06 13.94
N GLU A 139 -0.19 12.14 14.65
CA GLU A 139 -0.05 11.97 16.11
C GLU A 139 1.39 11.62 16.56
N ARG A 140 2.22 11.12 15.64
CA ARG A 140 3.62 10.72 15.90
C ARG A 140 4.64 11.74 15.40
N GLY A 141 4.19 12.96 15.09
CA GLY A 141 5.07 14.08 14.76
C GLY A 141 5.36 14.26 13.27
N TYR A 142 4.59 13.63 12.37
CA TYR A 142 4.65 13.88 10.92
C TYR A 142 3.42 14.69 10.46
N PRO A 143 3.39 16.02 10.65
CA PRO A 143 2.21 16.85 10.43
C PRO A 143 1.81 17.04 8.96
N GLN A 144 2.67 16.66 8.00
CA GLN A 144 2.33 16.66 6.58
C GLN A 144 2.30 15.21 6.06
N GLY A 145 1.43 14.97 5.07
CA GLY A 145 1.34 13.69 4.40
C GLY A 145 0.58 13.76 3.08
N LEU A 146 0.92 12.84 2.17
CA LEU A 146 0.28 12.61 0.89
C LEU A 146 -0.18 11.15 0.81
N HIS A 147 -1.34 10.92 0.21
CA HIS A 147 -1.82 9.61 -0.23
C HIS A 147 -1.98 9.67 -1.75
N ALA A 148 -0.98 9.17 -2.48
CA ALA A 148 -0.84 9.44 -3.91
C ALA A 148 -0.04 8.40 -4.71
N GLU A 149 0.43 7.31 -4.08
CA GLU A 149 1.18 6.23 -4.72
C GLU A 149 2.32 6.76 -5.65
N GLY A 150 2.34 6.30 -6.91
CA GLY A 150 3.30 6.73 -7.92
C GLY A 150 3.19 8.19 -8.35
N SER A 151 2.07 8.89 -8.11
CA SER A 151 1.92 10.30 -8.51
C SER A 151 2.95 11.18 -7.80
N THR A 152 3.30 10.86 -6.55
CA THR A 152 4.38 11.50 -5.79
C THR A 152 5.70 11.46 -6.57
N VAL A 153 6.21 10.27 -6.88
CA VAL A 153 7.56 10.12 -7.46
C VAL A 153 7.66 10.61 -8.90
N ASN A 154 6.59 10.47 -9.70
CA ASN A 154 6.56 11.06 -11.05
C ASN A 154 6.58 12.59 -10.99
N SER A 155 5.90 13.20 -10.01
CA SER A 155 5.92 14.66 -9.83
C SER A 155 7.27 15.17 -9.34
N LEU A 156 7.93 14.47 -8.41
CA LEU A 156 9.30 14.81 -8.00
C LEU A 156 10.30 14.67 -9.15
N PHE A 157 10.17 13.63 -9.98
CA PHE A 157 10.98 13.45 -11.17
C PHE A 157 10.75 14.56 -12.20
N GLY A 158 9.49 14.93 -12.47
CA GLY A 158 9.17 16.05 -13.37
C GLY A 158 9.74 17.38 -12.89
N LEU A 159 9.57 17.72 -11.61
CA LEU A 159 10.11 18.96 -11.02
C LEU A 159 11.64 19.05 -11.06
N LEU A 160 12.36 17.93 -10.87
CA LEU A 160 13.81 17.93 -10.78
C LEU A 160 14.52 17.65 -12.12
N PHE A 161 13.87 16.98 -13.08
CA PHE A 161 14.45 16.58 -14.38
C PHE A 161 13.74 17.22 -15.59
N TRP A 162 12.95 18.27 -15.41
CA TRP A 162 12.15 18.91 -16.47
C TRP A 162 12.90 19.11 -17.80
N HIS A 163 14.02 19.86 -17.80
CA HIS A 163 14.86 20.10 -18.99
C HIS A 163 15.32 18.80 -19.69
N ILE A 164 15.56 17.72 -18.93
CA ILE A 164 15.97 16.43 -19.49
C ILE A 164 14.79 15.70 -20.14
N ILE A 165 13.61 15.78 -19.53
CA ILE A 165 12.40 15.14 -20.05
C ILE A 165 11.92 15.89 -21.30
N TYR A 166 11.76 17.21 -21.21
CA TYR A 166 10.99 18.02 -22.16
C TYR A 166 11.83 18.80 -23.18
N GLU A 167 13.05 19.24 -22.83
CA GLU A 167 13.88 20.14 -23.67
C GLU A 167 15.10 19.48 -24.31
N SER A 168 15.39 18.21 -23.99
CA SER A 168 16.50 17.49 -24.61
C SER A 168 16.21 17.15 -26.07
N GLU A 169 17.10 17.59 -26.98
CA GLU A 169 17.02 17.36 -28.43
C GLU A 169 17.22 15.88 -28.80
N VAL A 170 16.20 15.06 -28.59
CA VAL A 170 16.16 13.65 -29.02
C VAL A 170 15.24 13.51 -30.24
N PRO A 171 15.74 13.08 -31.40
CA PRO A 171 14.92 12.88 -32.61
C PRO A 171 13.70 12.00 -32.34
N ASP A 172 12.56 12.39 -32.91
CA ASP A 172 11.25 11.74 -32.77
C ASP A 172 10.66 11.61 -31.35
N ALA A 173 11.37 12.05 -30.30
CA ALA A 173 10.84 12.00 -28.92
C ALA A 173 9.67 12.97 -28.71
N MET A 174 9.75 14.19 -29.26
CA MET A 174 8.66 15.17 -29.30
C MET A 174 8.27 15.44 -30.76
N ARG A 175 7.03 15.15 -31.12
CA ARG A 175 6.51 15.30 -32.50
C ARG A 175 5.29 16.22 -32.62
N LEU A 176 4.71 16.63 -31.49
CA LEU A 176 3.51 17.49 -31.42
C LEU A 176 3.69 18.54 -30.32
N VAL A 177 3.18 19.75 -30.53
CA VAL A 177 3.27 20.88 -29.56
C VAL A 177 2.50 20.60 -28.26
N HIS A 178 1.51 19.72 -28.29
CA HIS A 178 0.64 19.37 -27.16
C HIS A 178 0.94 17.96 -26.59
N GLN A 179 2.20 17.49 -26.72
CA GLN A 179 2.59 16.15 -26.31
C GLN A 179 3.00 16.12 -24.82
N ALA A 180 2.10 15.64 -23.95
CA ALA A 180 2.29 15.68 -22.49
C ALA A 180 3.53 14.94 -21.95
N VAL A 181 4.09 14.00 -22.71
CA VAL A 181 5.32 13.27 -22.40
C VAL A 181 6.07 12.94 -23.70
N PRO A 182 7.41 12.75 -23.65
CA PRO A 182 8.16 12.17 -24.76
C PRO A 182 7.64 10.79 -25.17
N LEU A 183 7.61 10.51 -26.47
CA LEU A 183 7.19 9.21 -27.01
C LEU A 183 8.09 8.06 -26.54
N ASP A 184 9.35 8.36 -26.22
CA ASP A 184 10.34 7.39 -25.78
C ASP A 184 10.35 7.14 -24.26
N LEU A 185 9.65 7.95 -23.45
CA LEU A 185 9.69 7.91 -21.98
C LEU A 185 9.39 6.52 -21.37
N ASP A 186 8.45 5.77 -21.96
CA ASP A 186 8.08 4.41 -21.51
C ASP A 186 8.97 3.28 -22.10
N TYR A 187 10.12 3.63 -22.68
CA TYR A 187 11.02 2.70 -23.38
C TYR A 187 12.48 2.89 -22.94
N PRO A 188 13.34 1.85 -23.05
CA PRO A 188 14.76 1.96 -22.69
C PRO A 188 15.52 3.08 -23.41
N ASN A 189 15.04 3.51 -24.58
CA ASN A 189 15.67 4.59 -25.36
C ASN A 189 15.68 5.93 -24.61
N PHE A 190 14.71 6.22 -23.74
CA PHE A 190 14.69 7.48 -22.99
C PHE A 190 15.99 7.69 -22.19
N TYR A 191 16.38 6.66 -21.43
CA TYR A 191 17.64 6.65 -20.69
C TYR A 191 18.85 6.62 -21.62
N LEU A 192 18.85 5.76 -22.66
CA LEU A 192 20.00 5.58 -23.53
C LEU A 192 20.35 6.85 -24.33
N ALA A 193 19.34 7.56 -24.85
CA ALA A 193 19.51 8.80 -25.62
C ALA A 193 19.97 9.99 -24.74
N ARG A 194 19.58 10.00 -23.46
CA ARG A 194 19.87 11.10 -22.51
C ARG A 194 20.90 10.71 -21.44
N LYS A 195 21.64 9.61 -21.65
CA LYS A 195 22.42 8.92 -20.61
C LYS A 195 23.36 9.83 -19.83
N ILE A 196 24.13 10.66 -20.54
CA ILE A 196 25.12 11.56 -19.94
C ILE A 196 24.42 12.58 -19.05
N SER A 197 23.44 13.32 -19.60
CA SER A 197 22.65 14.31 -18.87
C SER A 197 21.93 13.73 -17.65
N ILE A 198 21.38 12.51 -17.76
CA ILE A 198 20.74 11.82 -16.62
C ILE A 198 21.77 11.47 -15.55
N ASP A 199 22.86 10.79 -15.90
CA ASP A 199 23.90 10.39 -14.94
C ASP A 199 24.62 11.62 -14.33
N GLU A 200 24.59 12.79 -14.99
CA GLU A 200 25.05 14.08 -14.47
C GLU A 200 24.04 14.71 -13.51
N ARG A 201 22.77 14.86 -13.92
CA ARG A 201 21.70 15.43 -13.10
C ARG A 201 21.43 14.63 -11.83
N VAL A 202 21.56 13.30 -11.87
CA VAL A 202 21.51 12.44 -10.68
C VAL A 202 22.63 12.80 -9.68
N ARG A 203 23.86 13.04 -10.15
CA ARG A 203 24.97 13.49 -9.29
C ARG A 203 24.78 14.91 -8.76
N GLU A 204 24.28 15.82 -9.60
CA GLU A 204 23.97 17.20 -9.24
C GLU A 204 22.91 17.23 -8.12
N VAL A 205 21.73 16.65 -8.35
CA VAL A 205 20.63 16.59 -7.39
C VAL A 205 21.06 15.91 -6.08
N ALA A 206 21.87 14.85 -6.15
CA ALA A 206 22.34 14.17 -4.94
C ALA A 206 23.25 15.02 -4.04
N GLY A 207 23.80 16.13 -4.54
CA GLY A 207 24.65 17.09 -3.83
C GLY A 207 24.06 18.49 -3.65
N MET A 208 22.81 18.73 -4.05
CA MET A 208 22.12 20.02 -3.89
C MET A 208 21.93 20.40 -2.41
N THR A 209 22.11 21.68 -2.10
CA THR A 209 21.72 22.27 -0.81
C THR A 209 20.22 22.58 -0.76
N ASP A 210 19.71 22.97 0.41
CA ASP A 210 18.33 23.46 0.57
C ASP A 210 17.95 24.55 -0.43
N GLY A 211 18.89 25.47 -0.71
CA GLY A 211 18.70 26.58 -1.64
C GLY A 211 18.65 26.11 -3.10
N ASP A 212 19.56 25.21 -3.49
CA ASP A 212 19.58 24.68 -4.86
C ASP A 212 18.30 23.89 -5.19
N VAL A 213 17.76 23.15 -4.21
CA VAL A 213 16.45 22.47 -4.34
C VAL A 213 15.32 23.48 -4.48
N ALA A 214 15.28 24.52 -3.64
CA ALA A 214 14.26 25.56 -3.73
C ALA A 214 14.30 26.28 -5.08
N ASP A 215 15.47 26.71 -5.54
CA ASP A 215 15.68 27.37 -6.84
C ASP A 215 15.33 26.44 -8.02
N ALA A 216 15.62 25.14 -7.91
CA ALA A 216 15.27 24.17 -8.95
C ALA A 216 13.76 23.95 -9.05
N VAL A 217 13.06 23.79 -7.93
CA VAL A 217 11.60 23.65 -7.88
C VAL A 217 10.93 24.94 -8.34
N SER A 218 11.36 26.10 -7.83
CA SER A 218 10.79 27.41 -8.14
C SER A 218 10.89 27.76 -9.63
N ARG A 219 12.02 27.41 -10.28
CA ARG A 219 12.20 27.60 -11.73
C ARG A 219 11.16 26.83 -12.55
N VAL A 220 10.96 25.54 -12.25
CA VAL A 220 10.00 24.71 -12.99
C VAL A 220 8.56 25.06 -12.63
N TRP A 221 8.29 25.41 -11.37
CA TRP A 221 6.96 25.82 -10.91
C TRP A 221 6.53 27.15 -11.54
N SER A 222 7.38 28.19 -11.50
CA SER A 222 7.07 29.50 -12.07
C SER A 222 6.94 29.51 -13.60
N GLN A 223 7.55 28.54 -14.29
CA GLN A 223 7.51 28.45 -15.76
C GLN A 223 6.38 27.55 -16.28
N HIS A 224 6.08 26.44 -15.59
CA HIS A 224 5.26 25.34 -16.14
C HIS A 224 4.06 24.91 -15.28
N HIS A 225 3.81 25.54 -14.12
CA HIS A 225 2.70 25.15 -13.25
C HIS A 225 1.33 25.23 -13.96
N GLY A 226 0.68 24.06 -14.09
CA GLY A 226 -0.58 23.89 -14.82
C GLY A 226 -0.43 23.24 -16.20
N GLU A 227 0.79 23.04 -16.70
CA GLU A 227 1.01 22.30 -17.94
C GLU A 227 0.74 20.79 -17.79
N ILE A 228 0.13 20.19 -18.82
CA ILE A 228 -0.15 18.74 -18.85
C ILE A 228 1.17 17.99 -19.03
N SER A 229 1.68 17.41 -17.95
CA SER A 229 3.01 16.79 -17.86
C SER A 229 2.97 15.52 -17.00
N ILE A 230 4.14 14.96 -16.62
CA ILE A 230 4.21 13.94 -15.55
C ILE A 230 4.02 14.51 -14.14
N VAL A 231 4.02 15.83 -13.98
CA VAL A 231 3.79 16.50 -12.69
C VAL A 231 2.29 16.63 -12.45
N ASN A 232 1.83 16.09 -11.32
CA ASN A 232 0.50 16.34 -10.81
C ASN A 232 0.54 17.62 -9.96
N TRP A 233 0.25 18.77 -10.56
CA TRP A 233 0.32 20.07 -9.88
C TRP A 233 -0.61 20.16 -8.66
N ASP A 234 -1.82 19.60 -8.77
CA ASP A 234 -2.82 19.54 -7.69
C ASP A 234 -2.39 18.66 -6.48
N LEU A 235 -1.28 17.91 -6.59
CA LEU A 235 -0.73 17.11 -5.49
C LEU A 235 -0.16 17.96 -4.36
N PHE A 236 0.35 19.16 -4.66
CA PHE A 236 1.04 19.99 -3.68
C PHE A 236 0.26 21.27 -3.39
N LYS A 237 0.17 21.62 -2.10
CA LYS A 237 -0.53 22.83 -1.62
C LYS A 237 0.12 24.13 -2.11
N SER A 238 1.40 24.06 -2.46
CA SER A 238 2.25 25.15 -2.96
C SER A 238 3.59 24.59 -3.44
N GLU A 239 4.37 25.44 -4.12
CA GLU A 239 5.79 25.23 -4.43
C GLU A 239 6.59 24.82 -3.18
N GLN A 240 6.46 25.57 -2.08
CA GLN A 240 7.12 25.25 -0.80
C GLN A 240 6.73 23.85 -0.27
N HIS A 241 5.49 23.41 -0.46
CA HIS A 241 5.03 22.10 -0.02
C HIS A 241 5.68 20.94 -0.82
N ALA A 242 6.11 21.19 -2.07
CA ALA A 242 6.92 20.27 -2.85
C ALA A 242 8.39 20.30 -2.40
N THR A 243 8.96 21.49 -2.18
CA THR A 243 10.32 21.69 -1.66
C THR A 243 10.52 21.02 -0.29
N ASP A 244 9.61 21.26 0.66
CA ASP A 244 9.63 20.66 2.01
C ASP A 244 9.65 19.13 1.96
N LEU A 245 8.91 18.53 1.02
CA LEU A 245 8.86 17.09 0.81
C LEU A 245 10.21 16.56 0.28
N ILE A 246 10.81 17.22 -0.70
CA ILE A 246 12.12 16.81 -1.27
C ILE A 246 13.20 16.86 -0.19
N LEU A 247 13.23 17.94 0.60
CA LEU A 247 14.20 18.10 1.68
C LEU A 247 13.98 17.08 2.80
N SER A 248 12.72 16.77 3.14
CA SER A 248 12.40 15.80 4.21
C SER A 248 12.54 14.33 3.78
N LEU A 249 12.48 14.03 2.48
CA LEU A 249 12.85 12.73 1.92
C LEU A 249 14.37 12.51 1.88
N GLY A 250 15.15 13.59 1.96
CA GLY A 250 16.60 13.60 1.76
C GLY A 250 16.94 13.62 0.28
N VAL A 251 17.65 14.67 -0.16
CA VAL A 251 17.83 14.95 -1.60
C VAL A 251 18.56 13.82 -2.35
N SER A 252 19.50 13.14 -1.69
CA SER A 252 20.18 11.96 -2.25
C SER A 252 19.25 10.76 -2.45
N VAL A 253 18.22 10.57 -1.60
CA VAL A 253 17.17 9.55 -1.79
C VAL A 253 16.29 9.92 -2.98
N VAL A 254 15.88 11.19 -3.07
CA VAL A 254 15.07 11.69 -4.19
C VAL A 254 15.81 11.56 -5.52
N SER A 255 17.11 11.87 -5.55
CA SER A 255 17.96 11.63 -6.73
C SER A 255 17.95 10.17 -7.19
N LEU A 256 18.08 9.21 -6.25
CA LEU A 256 18.01 7.77 -6.57
C LEU A 256 16.61 7.35 -7.06
N ILE A 257 15.54 7.90 -6.48
CA ILE A 257 14.17 7.71 -6.99
C ILE A 257 14.03 8.21 -8.44
N CYS A 258 14.61 9.36 -8.76
CA CYS A 258 14.63 9.92 -10.11
C CYS A 258 15.49 9.09 -11.08
N ASP A 259 16.66 8.62 -10.66
CA ASP A 259 17.53 7.70 -11.43
C ASP A 259 16.77 6.42 -11.83
N ARG A 260 16.07 5.82 -10.87
CA ARG A 260 15.24 4.62 -11.09
C ARG A 260 14.08 4.86 -12.07
N LEU A 261 13.42 6.02 -11.98
CA LEU A 261 12.38 6.41 -12.93
C LEU A 261 12.97 6.67 -14.32
N ALA A 262 14.08 7.37 -14.42
CA ALA A 262 14.73 7.65 -15.69
C ALA A 262 15.19 6.37 -16.42
N ARG A 263 15.68 5.36 -15.68
CA ARG A 263 16.14 4.07 -16.24
C ARG A 263 15.03 3.14 -16.70
N ASP A 264 13.88 3.09 -16.00
CA ASP A 264 12.78 2.14 -16.28
C ASP A 264 11.40 2.69 -15.88
N HIS A 265 11.05 3.88 -16.39
CA HIS A 265 9.83 4.61 -16.04
C HIS A 265 8.58 3.72 -16.13
N ARG A 266 8.40 2.99 -17.24
CA ARG A 266 7.21 2.17 -17.52
C ARG A 266 6.92 1.14 -16.43
N PHE A 267 7.94 0.53 -15.83
CA PHE A 267 7.75 -0.49 -14.79
C PHE A 267 7.92 0.06 -13.37
N THR A 268 8.57 1.21 -13.18
CA THR A 268 8.81 1.83 -11.87
C THR A 268 7.81 2.93 -11.48
N ARG A 269 7.15 3.62 -12.41
CA ARG A 269 6.19 4.73 -12.16
C ARG A 269 4.94 4.42 -11.31
N SER A 270 4.81 3.20 -10.81
CA SER A 270 3.60 2.65 -10.16
C SER A 270 3.97 1.57 -9.14
N GLY A 271 3.14 1.41 -8.11
CA GLY A 271 3.45 0.53 -6.97
C GLY A 271 4.57 1.05 -6.07
N PHE A 272 4.86 2.36 -6.14
CA PHE A 272 5.46 3.09 -5.02
C PHE A 272 4.45 3.10 -3.85
N PRO A 273 4.88 3.08 -2.58
CA PRO A 273 3.97 2.97 -1.43
C PRO A 273 2.91 4.07 -1.37
N ASP A 274 1.77 3.74 -0.75
CA ASP A 274 0.56 4.56 -0.79
C ASP A 274 0.78 5.97 -0.20
N LEU A 275 1.53 6.05 0.90
CA LEU A 275 1.78 7.27 1.67
C LEU A 275 3.23 7.73 1.64
N VAL A 276 3.41 9.05 1.67
CA VAL A 276 4.62 9.69 2.25
C VAL A 276 4.17 10.67 3.33
N VAL A 277 4.78 10.59 4.51
CA VAL A 277 4.51 11.47 5.66
C VAL A 277 5.80 12.12 6.12
N TRP A 278 5.76 13.40 6.51
CA TRP A 278 6.96 14.16 6.85
C TRP A 278 6.73 15.30 7.84
N ASN A 279 7.84 15.82 8.37
CA ASN A 279 7.90 16.99 9.23
C ASN A 279 8.91 17.99 8.65
N PRO A 280 8.46 19.11 8.04
CA PRO A 280 9.35 20.13 7.48
C PRO A 280 10.35 20.71 8.50
N SER A 281 9.99 20.77 9.78
CA SER A 281 10.81 21.36 10.84
C SER A 281 11.95 20.46 11.31
N THR A 282 11.81 19.13 11.22
CA THR A 282 12.90 18.16 11.51
C THR A 282 13.57 17.60 10.26
N LYS A 283 12.96 17.83 9.07
CA LYS A 283 13.30 17.18 7.79
C LYS A 283 13.31 15.65 7.85
N GLU A 284 12.48 15.08 8.71
CA GLU A 284 12.26 13.64 8.78
C GLU A 284 11.03 13.24 7.97
N SER A 285 11.10 12.08 7.31
CA SER A 285 9.98 11.49 6.59
C SER A 285 9.89 9.98 6.78
N ARG A 286 8.74 9.41 6.39
CA ARG A 286 8.51 7.98 6.23
C ARG A 286 7.74 7.72 4.95
N ILE A 287 8.11 6.68 4.23
CA ILE A 287 7.40 6.18 3.05
C ILE A 287 6.65 4.92 3.49
N VAL A 288 5.32 4.94 3.45
CA VAL A 288 4.50 3.93 4.14
C VAL A 288 3.52 3.26 3.19
N GLU A 289 3.62 1.94 3.13
CA GLU A 289 2.67 1.06 2.44
C GLU A 289 1.59 0.64 3.44
N VAL A 290 0.31 0.89 3.14
CA VAL A 290 -0.81 0.67 4.05
C VAL A 290 -1.54 -0.62 3.68
N LYS A 291 -1.61 -1.58 4.63
CA LYS A 291 -2.21 -2.89 4.40
C LYS A 291 -3.36 -3.19 5.34
N GLY A 292 -4.57 -3.04 4.81
CA GLY A 292 -5.81 -3.45 5.48
C GLY A 292 -5.92 -4.96 5.73
N PRO A 293 -6.94 -5.41 6.47
CA PRO A 293 -7.08 -6.82 6.86
C PRO A 293 -7.11 -7.78 5.67
N ASN A 294 -6.18 -8.74 5.67
CA ASN A 294 -5.91 -9.75 4.63
C ASN A 294 -5.25 -9.27 3.33
N ASP A 295 -4.96 -7.97 3.18
CA ASP A 295 -4.23 -7.48 2.00
C ASP A 295 -2.73 -7.86 2.05
N ARG A 296 -2.08 -7.86 0.87
CA ARG A 296 -0.70 -8.31 0.67
C ARG A 296 0.06 -7.38 -0.27
N LEU A 297 1.36 -7.26 -0.05
CA LEU A 297 2.26 -6.53 -0.95
C LEU A 297 2.20 -7.12 -2.37
N SER A 298 2.00 -6.26 -3.37
CA SER A 298 2.19 -6.63 -4.77
C SER A 298 3.68 -6.76 -5.10
N THR A 299 4.00 -7.47 -6.19
CA THR A 299 5.39 -7.63 -6.66
C THR A 299 6.09 -6.29 -6.93
N LYS A 300 5.35 -5.25 -7.35
CA LYS A 300 5.90 -3.90 -7.55
C LYS A 300 6.26 -3.23 -6.22
N GLN A 301 5.36 -3.31 -5.24
CA GLN A 301 5.56 -2.71 -3.91
C GLN A 301 6.72 -3.36 -3.17
N ILE A 302 6.88 -4.69 -3.25
CA ILE A 302 8.08 -5.38 -2.71
C ILE A 302 9.36 -4.83 -3.35
N LEU A 303 9.40 -4.67 -4.69
CA LEU A 303 10.56 -4.14 -5.40
C LEU A 303 10.81 -2.64 -5.16
N TRP A 304 9.79 -1.88 -4.75
CA TRP A 304 9.93 -0.48 -4.35
C TRP A 304 10.42 -0.35 -2.91
N LEU A 305 9.82 -1.06 -1.96
CA LEU A 305 10.26 -1.08 -0.55
C LEU A 305 11.73 -1.54 -0.45
N ASP A 306 12.11 -2.60 -1.15
CA ASP A 306 13.49 -3.08 -1.22
C ASP A 306 14.48 -2.03 -1.76
N TYR A 307 14.06 -1.29 -2.81
CA TYR A 307 14.87 -0.22 -3.39
C TYR A 307 14.99 1.01 -2.46
N LEU A 308 13.91 1.39 -1.79
CA LEU A 308 13.89 2.52 -0.86
C LEU A 308 14.77 2.24 0.36
N LEU A 309 14.72 1.02 0.90
CA LEU A 309 15.62 0.56 1.95
C LEU A 309 17.08 0.48 1.48
N GLN A 310 17.34 0.23 0.20
CA GLN A 310 18.68 0.32 -0.39
C GLN A 310 19.17 1.77 -0.55
N ALA A 311 18.28 2.70 -0.87
CA ALA A 311 18.57 4.12 -1.00
C ALA A 311 18.78 4.84 0.35
N GLY A 312 18.54 4.16 1.48
CA GLY A 312 18.62 4.73 2.82
C GLY A 312 17.35 5.41 3.30
N ALA A 313 16.23 5.27 2.58
CA ALA A 313 14.95 5.84 2.98
C ALA A 313 14.31 5.07 4.14
N VAL A 314 13.60 5.79 5.02
CA VAL A 314 12.78 5.16 6.07
C VAL A 314 11.47 4.68 5.44
N ALA A 315 11.46 3.43 4.98
CA ALA A 315 10.29 2.80 4.36
C ALA A 315 9.73 1.66 5.22
N GLU A 316 8.41 1.58 5.40
CA GLU A 316 7.76 0.59 6.26
C GLU A 316 6.34 0.19 5.79
N VAL A 317 5.81 -0.92 6.33
CA VAL A 317 4.47 -1.43 6.02
C VAL A 317 3.57 -1.31 7.24
N CYS A 318 2.57 -0.43 7.15
CA CYS A 318 1.58 -0.19 8.19
C CYS A 318 0.36 -1.09 8.00
N HIS A 319 0.25 -2.14 8.82
CA HIS A 319 -0.91 -3.02 8.82
C HIS A 319 -2.02 -2.50 9.74
N VAL A 320 -3.23 -2.39 9.20
CA VAL A 320 -4.40 -1.96 9.98
C VAL A 320 -5.21 -3.16 10.46
N ASN A 321 -5.20 -3.39 11.77
CA ASN A 321 -6.10 -4.32 12.43
C ASN A 321 -7.46 -3.64 12.62
N ALA A 322 -8.51 -4.24 12.07
CA ALA A 322 -9.87 -3.74 12.22
C ALA A 322 -10.53 -4.31 13.48
N ILE A 323 -11.00 -3.42 14.36
CA ILE A 323 -11.73 -3.76 15.58
C ILE A 323 -13.21 -3.38 15.39
N GLY A 324 -14.10 -4.33 15.62
CA GLY A 324 -15.55 -4.08 15.59
C GLY A 324 -15.94 -3.10 16.70
N ALA A 325 -16.80 -2.13 16.38
CA ALA A 325 -17.09 -0.97 17.24
C ALA A 325 -17.55 -1.32 18.69
N LYS A 326 -18.03 -2.54 18.92
CA LYS A 326 -18.48 -3.08 20.23
C LYS A 326 -17.32 -3.56 21.14
N MET A 327 -16.14 -3.86 20.59
CA MET A 327 -15.07 -4.54 21.34
C MET A 327 -14.17 -3.63 22.17
N MET A 328 -14.08 -2.33 21.84
CA MET A 328 -13.45 -1.35 22.72
C MET A 328 -14.45 -0.84 23.77
N GLN A 329 -14.73 -1.68 24.77
CA GLN A 329 -15.02 -1.12 26.09
C GLN A 329 -13.72 -0.44 26.56
N THR A 330 -13.81 0.84 26.90
CA THR A 330 -12.66 1.59 27.42
C THR A 330 -12.14 0.91 28.68
N LYS A 331 -10.80 0.87 28.85
CA LYS A 331 -10.18 0.45 30.11
C LYS A 331 -10.55 1.49 31.18
N GLY A 332 -11.67 1.24 31.85
CA GLY A 332 -12.40 2.28 32.56
C GLY A 332 -11.59 2.94 33.67
N PHE A 333 -11.65 4.27 33.71
CA PHE A 333 -11.36 5.02 34.93
C PHE A 333 -12.23 4.46 36.06
N ARG A 334 -11.60 3.98 37.13
CA ARG A 334 -12.32 3.52 38.33
C ARG A 334 -12.90 4.71 39.07
N VAL A 335 -14.10 5.13 38.68
CA VAL A 335 -14.95 5.99 39.51
C VAL A 335 -15.35 5.17 40.75
N LEU A 336 -14.67 5.41 41.86
CA LEU A 336 -15.02 4.80 43.16
C LEU A 336 -16.34 5.40 43.66
N SER A 337 -17.43 4.66 43.48
CA SER A 337 -18.74 5.07 44.00
C SER A 337 -18.84 4.87 45.52
N PRO A 338 -19.51 5.76 46.27
CA PRO A 338 -19.55 5.68 47.74
C PRO A 338 -20.27 4.43 48.26
N SER A 339 -19.68 3.80 49.27
CA SER A 339 -20.25 2.61 49.93
C SER A 339 -21.57 2.94 50.64
N LYS A 340 -22.69 2.39 50.15
CA LYS A 340 -23.97 2.36 50.88
C LYS A 340 -24.02 1.13 51.78
N LYS A 341 -24.02 1.35 53.11
CA LYS A 341 -24.32 0.31 54.11
C LYS A 341 -25.74 -0.25 53.87
N LYS A 342 -25.90 -1.58 54.01
CA LYS A 342 -27.23 -2.21 54.10
C LYS A 342 -27.80 -2.03 55.52
N PRO A 343 -29.09 -1.69 55.69
CA PRO A 343 -29.83 -2.03 56.90
C PRO A 343 -30.22 -3.52 56.89
N SER A 344 -30.52 -4.07 58.06
CA SER A 344 -31.02 -5.44 58.24
C SER A 344 -32.51 -5.57 57.90
N ARG A 345 -32.98 -6.82 57.72
CA ARG A 345 -34.39 -7.19 57.88
C ARG A 345 -34.74 -7.23 59.40
N ASP A 346 -35.97 -7.25 59.89
CA ASP A 346 -37.22 -7.93 59.46
C ASP A 346 -38.45 -7.05 59.88
N GLU A 347 -39.74 -7.43 59.87
CA GLU A 347 -40.40 -8.75 59.83
C GLU A 347 -41.75 -8.74 59.06
N ALA A 348 -42.87 -9.17 59.65
CA ALA A 348 -44.19 -9.28 59.03
C ALA A 348 -44.99 -7.93 59.11
N SER A 349 -46.13 -7.72 58.44
CA SER A 349 -47.22 -8.67 58.19
C SER A 349 -48.29 -8.16 57.20
N SER A 350 -49.25 -9.05 56.89
CA SER A 350 -50.59 -8.78 56.32
C SER A 350 -50.74 -8.47 54.81
N ALA A 351 -51.92 -8.80 54.31
CA ALA A 351 -52.45 -8.56 52.95
C ALA A 351 -53.97 -8.25 53.11
N PRO A 352 -54.74 -7.76 52.11
CA PRO A 352 -55.00 -8.54 50.88
C PRO A 352 -55.26 -7.78 49.55
N ARG A 353 -55.07 -8.51 48.45
CA ARG A 353 -55.83 -8.55 47.17
C ARG A 353 -56.74 -7.37 46.77
N HIS A 354 -56.65 -6.98 45.50
CA HIS A 354 -57.84 -6.96 44.62
C HIS A 354 -57.51 -7.36 43.17
N ARG A 355 -58.55 -7.65 42.37
CA ARG A 355 -58.47 -8.02 40.93
C ARG A 355 -58.95 -6.88 40.04
N ASP A 356 -58.44 -6.81 38.81
CA ASP A 356 -59.16 -7.13 37.55
C ASP A 356 -58.31 -6.70 36.32
N LYS A 357 -58.71 -6.86 35.06
CA LYS A 357 -59.07 -8.04 34.22
C LYS A 357 -59.50 -7.48 32.84
N ASN A 358 -59.28 -8.23 31.76
CA ASN A 358 -59.89 -8.07 30.42
C ASN A 358 -59.42 -6.87 29.54
N LEU A 359 -58.98 -7.09 28.28
CA LEU A 359 -59.71 -7.06 26.97
C LEU A 359 -60.08 -5.63 26.49
N SER A 360 -60.08 -5.23 25.20
CA SER A 360 -59.92 -5.91 23.89
C SER A 360 -59.43 -4.91 22.80
N ARG A 361 -58.55 -5.29 21.85
CA ARG A 361 -58.80 -5.68 20.43
C ARG A 361 -59.39 -4.60 19.47
N ALA A 362 -58.85 -4.57 18.24
CA ALA A 362 -59.41 -4.06 16.96
C ALA A 362 -59.18 -2.60 16.49
N SER A 363 -58.10 -2.42 15.72
CA SER A 363 -58.05 -1.92 14.32
C SER A 363 -59.17 -1.02 13.73
N LYS A 364 -58.77 0.06 13.03
CA LYS A 364 -59.42 0.57 11.80
C LYS A 364 -58.49 1.41 10.91
N ARG A 365 -58.73 1.37 9.58
CA ARG A 365 -58.17 2.22 8.51
C ARG A 365 -59.28 3.16 7.99
N THR A 366 -58.94 4.41 7.61
CA THR A 366 -59.54 5.28 6.53
C THR A 366 -58.92 6.70 6.65
N THR A 367 -58.00 7.17 5.78
CA THR A 367 -58.14 7.81 4.43
C THR A 367 -58.47 9.33 4.39
N SER A 368 -57.42 10.15 4.19
CA SER A 368 -57.30 11.27 3.19
C SER A 368 -58.27 12.49 3.26
N PRO A 369 -58.16 13.57 2.42
CA PRO A 369 -57.15 13.97 1.41
C PRO A 369 -56.74 15.49 1.43
N HIS A 370 -56.11 15.98 0.34
CA HIS A 370 -55.76 17.38 -0.06
C HIS A 370 -54.64 18.09 0.74
N ASN A 371 -53.82 19.03 0.22
CA ASN A 371 -53.40 19.54 -1.13
C ASN A 371 -52.13 20.43 -0.86
N SER A 372 -51.26 20.89 -1.77
CA SER A 372 -50.87 20.69 -3.20
C SER A 372 -49.42 21.25 -3.33
N SER A 373 -48.70 21.51 -4.44
CA SER A 373 -48.91 21.56 -5.91
C SER A 373 -47.58 21.08 -6.61
N SER A 374 -47.46 20.86 -7.94
CA SER A 374 -47.16 21.77 -9.08
C SER A 374 -46.09 22.86 -8.83
N GLU A 375 -45.10 23.11 -9.69
CA GLU A 375 -44.77 22.72 -11.10
C GLU A 375 -43.28 22.25 -11.16
N ASP A 376 -42.77 21.34 -12.01
CA ASP A 376 -42.84 21.11 -13.48
C ASP A 376 -42.10 22.21 -14.31
N PHE A 377 -41.30 21.96 -15.36
CA PHE A 377 -40.74 20.72 -15.97
C PHE A 377 -39.48 21.04 -16.86
N GLU A 378 -38.59 20.06 -17.06
CA GLU A 378 -37.69 19.80 -18.22
C GLU A 378 -36.65 20.80 -18.85
N GLN A 379 -35.62 20.16 -19.44
CA GLN A 379 -34.77 20.52 -20.61
C GLN A 379 -33.92 21.82 -20.64
N PHE A 380 -32.61 21.66 -20.88
CA PHE A 380 -32.02 21.96 -22.19
C PHE A 380 -30.64 21.28 -22.39
N GLU A 381 -30.44 20.61 -23.54
CA GLU A 381 -29.14 20.08 -23.98
C GLU A 381 -28.74 20.75 -25.32
N ASN A 382 -27.43 20.76 -25.61
CA ASN A 382 -26.79 21.21 -26.85
C ASN A 382 -26.88 22.71 -27.21
N LEU A 383 -25.71 23.34 -27.30
CA LEU A 383 -25.46 24.29 -28.39
C LEU A 383 -24.03 24.13 -28.92
N SER A 384 -23.92 24.12 -30.24
CA SER A 384 -22.78 23.59 -30.99
C SER A 384 -21.93 24.69 -31.61
N LYS A 385 -20.60 24.46 -31.65
CA LYS A 385 -19.62 24.92 -32.64
C LYS A 385 -19.94 26.23 -33.41
N ARG A 386 -19.13 27.29 -33.23
CA ARG A 386 -18.30 27.92 -34.29
C ARG A 386 -17.69 29.26 -33.89
N LYS A 387 -16.64 29.62 -34.65
CA LYS A 387 -15.83 30.87 -34.64
C LYS A 387 -14.79 30.88 -33.50
N LYS A 388 -13.55 31.30 -33.75
CA LYS A 388 -12.98 31.85 -35.00
C LYS A 388 -11.60 31.27 -35.28
#